data_AF-A0A924JME6-F1
#
_entry.id   AF-A0A924JME6-F1
#
_cell.length_a   1.000
_cell.length_b   1.000
_cell.length_c   1.000
_cell.angle_alpha   90.00
_cell.angle_beta   90.00
_cell.angle_gamma   90.00
#
_symmetry.space_group_name_H-M   'P 1'
#
loop_
_entity.id
_entity.type
_entity.pdbx_description
1 polymer ?
#
loop_
_entity_poly.entity_id
_entity_poly.type
_entity_poly.pdbx_seq_one_letter_code
_entity_poly.pdbx_strand_id
1 'polypeptide(L)' 'MSREPNETVIDEIIATCNGDLRGAVKALLLVNEQLESELRRLHAQQMFGALRPGHALLN' A
#
# COMPACT_ATOMS: atom_id res chain seq x y z
N MET A 1 -2.46 -29.65 0.42
CA MET A 1 -1.53 -28.53 0.14
C MET A 1 -2.24 -27.26 0.55
N SER A 2 -1.83 -26.64 1.65
CA SER A 2 -2.43 -25.40 2.14
C SER A 2 -2.08 -24.29 1.15
N ARG A 3 -3.09 -23.65 0.57
CA ARG A 3 -2.86 -22.48 -0.26
C ARG A 3 -2.49 -21.34 0.67
N GLU A 4 -1.29 -20.77 0.51
CA GLU A 4 -0.88 -19.57 1.23
C GLU A 4 -1.99 -18.52 1.07
N PRO A 5 -2.41 -17.80 2.13
CA PRO A 5 -3.54 -16.87 2.07
C PRO A 5 -3.41 -15.84 0.94
N ASN A 6 -2.18 -15.47 0.57
CA ASN A 6 -1.88 -14.57 -0.55
C ASN A 6 -2.29 -15.13 -1.91
N GLU A 7 -2.13 -16.44 -2.13
CA GLU A 7 -2.48 -17.08 -3.40
C GLU A 7 -3.99 -17.07 -3.64
N THR A 8 -4.80 -17.15 -2.58
CA THR A 8 -6.27 -17.05 -2.69
C THR A 8 -6.71 -15.65 -3.10
N VAL A 9 -6.05 -14.61 -2.56
CA VAL A 9 -6.34 -13.21 -2.89
C VAL A 9 -5.95 -12.89 -4.33
N ILE A 10 -4.80 -13.41 -4.80
CA ILE A 10 -4.37 -13.24 -6.18
C ILE A 10 -5.43 -13.81 -7.15
N ASP A 11 -5.95 -15.00 -6.90
CA ASP A 11 -6.99 -15.59 -7.73
C ASP A 11 -8.28 -14.78 -7.75
N GLU A 12 -8.68 -14.22 -6.61
CA GLU A 12 -9.86 -13.36 -6.52
C GLU A 12 -9.69 -12.09 -7.35
N ILE A 13 -8.51 -11.49 -7.34
CA ILE A 13 -8.18 -10.32 -8.16
C ILE A 13 -8.24 -10.69 -9.64
N ILE A 14 -7.64 -11.81 -10.03
CA ILE A 14 -7.68 -12.29 -11.42
C ILE A 14 -9.11 -12.55 -11.88
N ALA A 15 -9.93 -13.20 -11.04
CA ALA A 15 -11.34 -13.46 -11.33
C ALA A 15 -12.16 -12.17 -11.48
N THR A 16 -11.91 -11.18 -10.61
CA THR A 16 -12.53 -9.84 -10.67
C THR A 16 -12.16 -9.10 -11.96
N CYS A 17 -10.96 -9.34 -12.48
CA CYS A 17 -10.50 -8.82 -13.77
C CYS A 17 -10.90 -9.71 -14.97
N ASN A 18 -11.86 -10.64 -14.82
CA ASN A 18 -12.32 -11.55 -15.87
C ASN A 18 -11.18 -12.39 -16.50
N GLY A 19 -10.14 -12.70 -15.73
CA GLY A 19 -8.97 -13.43 -16.21
C GLY A 19 -7.95 -12.56 -16.98
N ASP A 20 -8.18 -11.25 -17.12
CA ASP A 20 -7.18 -10.33 -17.69
C ASP A 20 -6.05 -10.09 -16.68
N LEU A 21 -5.02 -10.95 -16.76
CA LEU A 21 -3.82 -10.84 -15.94
C LEU A 21 -3.10 -9.50 -16.14
N ARG A 22 -3.09 -8.96 -17.36
CA ARG A 22 -2.40 -7.69 -17.64
C ARG A 22 -3.15 -6.52 -17.02
N GLY A 23 -4.49 -6.54 -17.11
CA GLY A 23 -5.38 -5.61 -16.42
C GLY A 23 -5.23 -5.68 -14.91
N ALA A 24 -5.22 -6.89 -14.33
CA ALA A 24 -5.04 -7.13 -12.90
C ALA A 24 -3.70 -6.57 -12.38
N VAL A 25 -2.59 -6.87 -13.07
CA VAL A 25 -1.26 -6.33 -12.70
C VAL A 25 -1.24 -4.82 -12.82
N LYS A 26 -1.84 -4.23 -13.85
CA LYS A 26 -1.92 -2.78 -14.00
C LYS A 26 -2.72 -2.14 -12.86
N ALA A 27 -3.85 -2.73 -12.47
CA ALA A 27 -4.67 -2.26 -11.35
C ALA A 27 -3.87 -2.32 -10.04
N LEU A 28 -3.16 -3.41 -9.78
CA LEU A 28 -2.31 -3.57 -8.60
C LEU A 28 -1.18 -2.53 -8.55
N LEU A 29 -0.53 -2.27 -9.69
CA LEU A 29 0.54 -1.26 -9.75
C LEU A 29 0.02 0.15 -9.46
N LEU A 30 -1.16 0.52 -10.00
CA LEU A 30 -1.79 1.81 -9.74
C LEU A 30 -2.15 1.99 -8.26
N VAL A 31 -2.73 0.97 -7.65
CA VAL A 31 -3.05 0.98 -6.21
C VAL A 31 -1.77 1.08 -5.38
N ASN A 32 -0.72 0.34 -5.76
CA ASN A 32 0.55 0.40 -5.05
C ASN A 32 1.18 1.80 -5.12
N GLU A 33 1.20 2.44 -6.30
CA GLU A 33 1.73 3.81 -6.45
C GLU A 33 0.97 4.82 -5.57
N GLN A 34 -0.36 4.69 -5.50
CA GLN A 34 -1.18 5.52 -4.63
C GLN A 34 -0.86 5.30 -3.15
N LEU A 35 -0.74 4.04 -2.70
CA LEU A 35 -0.41 3.70 -1.32
C LEU A 35 0.99 4.21 -0.94
N GLU A 36 1.97 4.07 -1.82
CA GLU A 36 3.32 4.62 -1.62
C GLU A 36 3.30 6.15 -1.50
N SER A 37 2.45 6.83 -2.28
CA SER A 37 2.25 8.28 -2.18
C SER A 37 1.67 8.68 -0.82
N GLU A 38 0.66 7.95 -0.35
CA GLU A 38 0.06 8.18 0.96
C GLU A 38 1.06 7.93 2.09
N LEU A 39 1.84 6.86 2.02
CA LEU A 39 2.92 6.58 2.98
C LEU A 39 3.96 7.69 3.01
N ARG A 40 4.42 8.17 1.84
CA ARG A 40 5.36 9.30 1.76
C ARG A 40 4.78 10.55 2.42
N ARG A 41 3.49 10.85 2.20
CA ARG A 41 2.79 11.99 2.82
C ARG A 41 2.74 11.85 4.35
N LEU A 42 2.38 10.67 4.86
CA LEU A 42 2.30 10.41 6.30
C LEU A 42 3.68 10.50 6.97
N HIS A 43 4.70 9.91 6.37
CA HIS A 43 6.07 10.01 6.87
C HIS A 43 6.56 11.46 6.89
N ALA A 44 6.27 12.24 5.85
CA ALA A 44 6.59 13.66 5.85
C ALA A 44 5.89 14.40 7.00
N GLN A 45 4.59 14.15 7.23
CA GLN A 45 3.86 14.75 8.35
C GLN A 45 4.44 14.35 9.72
N GLN A 46 4.82 13.09 9.91
CA GLN A 46 5.49 12.63 11.13
C GLN A 46 6.84 13.33 11.33
N MET A 47 7.64 13.46 10.27
CA MET A 47 8.91 14.18 10.32
C MET A 47 8.70 15.67 10.63
N PHE A 48 7.77 16.35 9.97
CA PHE A 48 7.44 17.75 10.27
C PHE A 48 6.92 17.93 11.70
N GLY A 49 6.15 16.97 12.23
CA GLY A 49 5.72 16.95 13.62
C GLY A 49 6.88 16.78 14.61
N ALA A 50 7.87 15.95 14.28
CA ALA A 50 9.08 15.74 15.07
C ALA A 50 10.05 16.94 15.03
N LEU A 51 10.11 17.66 13.91
CA LEU A 51 10.90 18.90 13.75
C LEU A 51 10.26 20.13 14.40
N ARG A 52 9.02 20.04 14.90
CA ARG A 52 8.45 21.10 15.73
C ARG A 52 9.14 21.09 17.11
N PRO A 53 9.74 22.21 17.56
CA PRO A 53 10.55 22.27 18.79
C PRO A 53 9.78 22.01 20.10
N GLY A 54 8.47 21.70 20.05
CA GLY A 54 7.65 21.37 21.21
C GLY A 54 7.48 19.88 21.50
N HIS A 55 7.80 18.96 20.58
CA HIS A 55 7.67 17.51 20.81
C HIS A 55 8.96 16.84 21.30
N ALA A 56 10.12 17.50 21.14
CA ALA A 56 11.42 16.98 21.59
C ALA A 56 11.68 17.16 23.10
N LEU A 57 10.72 17.71 23.86
CA LEU A 57 10.85 17.98 25.31
C LEU A 57 9.99 17.07 26.19
N LEU A 58 9.34 16.05 25.63
CA LEU A 58 8.40 15.16 26.34
C LEU A 58 8.75 13.67 26.18
N ASN A 59 10.04 13.31 26.22
CA ASN A 59 10.47 11.93 26.43
C ASN A 59 11.72 11.89 27.30
#